data_AF-A0A2A5SPG9-F1
#
_entry.id   AF-A0A2A5SPG9-F1
#
_cell.length_a   1.000
_cell.length_b   1.000
_cell.length_c   1.000
_cell.angle_alpha   90.00
_cell.angle_beta   90.00
_cell.angle_gamma   90.00
#
_symmetry.space_group_name_H-M   'P 1'
#
loop_
_entity.id
_entity.type
_entity.pdbx_description
1 polymer ?
#
loop_
_entity_poly.entity_id
_entity_poly.type
_entity_poly.pdbx_seq_one_letter_code
_entity_poly.pdbx_strand_id
1 'polypeptide(L)'
;MAAVLGLSAVVMNVKANMTVYQLYLPTGNQYFMTDSTYEKSYDMKYGWTYQGVNWQAPSSGTAVYRTYNPNSGEHFFTTSHYEAAATVKAGWRWDNNGKSVFYSGGQEPVYRLYKSGQPHRYTPNISQVNSWANQGWKKEGIAFYAIYPNQNWSFDTMYYTYSAQKGDVHTPQFDYLNSNGQAISTYQNNNTYASYNNAIYNFNQNLAQVAADADYANWQARQKWSQQLNDLEVNLNQAQATVNAAQAQVKQYQILINQQQTYISEDQKEGLPTLQDQTLLNQYQINLDTVNHNLTQTQATYNALLAKKNSLIATGTDYVKLSYNITRSVDNKKVTIHFNQSNKLAGKITNKPSNLTSVLSR
;
A
#
# COMPACT_ATOMS: atom_id res chain seq x y z
N MET A 1 -44.47 -6.85 4.51
CA MET A 1 -43.20 -7.59 4.36
C MET A 1 -43.00 -7.90 2.88
N ALA A 2 -41.93 -7.39 2.27
CA ALA A 2 -41.18 -8.08 1.21
C ALA A 2 -39.86 -7.29 1.05
N ALA A 3 -38.79 -7.89 1.55
CA ALA A 3 -37.47 -7.30 1.63
C ALA A 3 -36.77 -7.32 0.26
N VAL A 4 -36.10 -6.20 -0.01
CA VAL A 4 -35.13 -6.00 -1.08
C VAL A 4 -33.95 -6.95 -0.86
N LEU A 5 -33.59 -7.74 -1.88
CA LEU A 5 -32.29 -8.40 -1.95
C LEU A 5 -31.49 -7.78 -3.08
N GLY A 6 -30.59 -6.89 -2.68
CA GLY A 6 -29.59 -6.30 -3.55
C GLY A 6 -28.54 -7.34 -3.94
N LEU A 7 -28.23 -7.37 -5.23
CA LEU A 7 -27.04 -8.04 -5.77
C LEU A 7 -25.80 -7.28 -5.27
N SER A 8 -25.16 -7.79 -4.22
CA SER A 8 -23.80 -7.38 -3.86
C SER A 8 -22.85 -7.87 -4.94
N ALA A 9 -22.33 -6.95 -5.76
CA ALA A 9 -21.16 -7.21 -6.57
C ALA A 9 -19.99 -7.53 -5.61
N VAL A 10 -19.58 -8.79 -5.60
CA VAL A 10 -18.35 -9.24 -4.92
C VAL A 10 -17.19 -8.56 -5.63
N VAL A 11 -16.64 -7.51 -5.02
CA VAL A 11 -15.34 -6.97 -5.42
C VAL A 11 -14.31 -8.03 -5.00
N MET A 12 -13.93 -8.90 -5.93
CA MET A 12 -12.76 -9.76 -5.74
C MET A 12 -11.54 -8.86 -5.70
N ASN A 13 -10.98 -8.67 -4.50
CA ASN A 13 -9.61 -8.17 -4.34
C ASN A 13 -8.70 -9.13 -5.11
N VAL A 14 -8.26 -8.74 -6.31
CA VAL A 14 -7.24 -9.47 -7.07
C VAL A 14 -5.96 -9.39 -6.25
N LYS A 15 -5.67 -10.44 -5.47
CA LYS A 15 -4.38 -10.54 -4.77
C LYS A 15 -3.27 -10.43 -5.82
N ALA A 16 -2.27 -9.60 -5.54
CA ALA A 16 -1.10 -9.46 -6.40
C ALA A 16 -0.39 -10.80 -6.59
N ASN A 17 0.26 -10.99 -7.74
CA ASN A 17 1.12 -12.13 -7.99
C ASN A 17 2.24 -12.19 -6.95
N MET A 18 2.67 -13.40 -6.61
CA MET A 18 3.68 -13.67 -5.59
C MET A 18 5.03 -13.93 -6.24
N THR A 19 6.06 -13.20 -5.81
CA THR A 19 7.44 -13.40 -6.29
C THR A 19 8.02 -14.68 -5.69
N VAL A 20 8.53 -15.60 -6.52
CA VAL A 20 9.23 -16.81 -6.04
C VAL A 20 10.74 -16.62 -6.18
N TYR A 21 11.43 -16.60 -5.04
CA TYR A 21 12.88 -16.47 -4.90
C TYR A 21 13.57 -17.82 -5.06
N GLN A 22 14.77 -17.85 -5.63
CA GLN A 22 15.64 -19.02 -5.66
C GLN A 22 16.87 -18.80 -4.77
N LEU A 23 17.16 -19.80 -3.94
CA LEU A 23 18.36 -19.90 -3.13
C LEU A 23 19.18 -21.11 -3.58
N TYR A 24 20.49 -21.03 -3.44
CA TYR A 24 21.43 -22.11 -3.75
C TYR A 24 22.33 -22.41 -2.54
N LEU A 25 22.38 -23.65 -2.10
CA LEU A 25 23.32 -24.11 -1.08
C LEU A 25 24.48 -24.84 -1.77
N PRO A 26 25.70 -24.28 -1.76
CA PRO A 26 26.86 -24.94 -2.37
C PRO A 26 27.16 -26.29 -1.74
N THR A 27 27.02 -26.41 -0.42
CA THR A 27 27.14 -27.69 0.30
C THR A 27 25.95 -28.57 -0.05
N GLY A 28 26.15 -29.54 -0.93
CA GLY A 28 25.11 -30.46 -1.37
C GLY A 28 24.41 -30.07 -2.67
N ASN A 29 24.83 -29.00 -3.36
CA ASN A 29 24.32 -28.59 -4.69
C ASN A 29 22.78 -28.44 -4.73
N GLN A 30 22.21 -27.81 -3.70
CA GLN A 30 20.75 -27.76 -3.51
C GLN A 30 20.19 -26.43 -3.95
N TYR A 31 18.95 -26.45 -4.47
CA TYR A 31 18.18 -25.25 -4.72
C TYR A 31 16.93 -25.26 -3.86
N PHE A 32 16.62 -24.10 -3.29
CA PHE A 32 15.42 -23.89 -2.50
C PHE A 32 14.61 -22.75 -3.11
N MET A 33 13.29 -22.90 -3.11
CA MET A 33 12.36 -21.94 -3.69
C MET A 33 11.32 -21.56 -2.65
N THR A 34 11.12 -20.25 -2.50
CA THR A 34 10.21 -19.67 -1.52
C THR A 34 9.62 -18.37 -2.04
N ASP A 35 8.34 -18.12 -1.74
CA ASP A 35 7.69 -16.82 -1.92
C ASP A 35 7.79 -15.94 -0.65
N SER A 36 8.34 -16.47 0.43
CA SER A 36 8.51 -15.81 1.70
C SER A 36 9.83 -15.05 1.75
N THR A 37 9.75 -13.73 1.87
CA THR A 37 10.91 -12.86 2.14
C THR A 37 11.60 -13.19 3.46
N TYR A 38 10.84 -13.72 4.43
CA TYR A 38 11.37 -14.19 5.71
C TYR A 38 12.20 -15.47 5.54
N GLU A 39 11.67 -16.51 4.90
CA GLU A 39 12.42 -17.77 4.66
C GLU A 39 13.70 -17.48 3.87
N LYS A 40 13.60 -16.68 2.79
CA LYS A 40 14.76 -16.20 2.01
C LYS A 40 15.85 -15.59 2.90
N SER A 41 15.46 -14.62 3.74
CA SER A 41 16.42 -13.88 4.58
C SER A 41 16.99 -14.72 5.72
N TYR A 42 16.20 -15.68 6.23
CA TYR A 42 16.61 -16.61 7.26
C TYR A 42 17.65 -17.58 6.71
N ASP A 43 17.37 -18.24 5.59
CA ASP A 43 18.25 -19.24 4.97
C ASP A 43 19.59 -18.65 4.50
N MET A 44 19.59 -17.40 4.05
CA MET A 44 20.83 -16.70 3.71
C MET A 44 21.80 -16.56 4.89
N LYS A 45 21.30 -16.48 6.14
CA LYS A 45 22.14 -16.48 7.35
C LYS A 45 22.80 -17.83 7.61
N TYR A 46 22.25 -18.91 7.04
CA TYR A 46 22.70 -20.29 7.23
C TYR A 46 23.43 -20.86 6.00
N GLY A 47 24.00 -19.97 5.17
CA GLY A 47 24.92 -20.36 4.09
C GLY A 47 24.27 -20.54 2.71
N TRP A 48 22.96 -20.29 2.58
CA TRP A 48 22.31 -20.26 1.28
C TRP A 48 22.65 -18.97 0.53
N THR A 49 22.95 -19.08 -0.76
CA THR A 49 23.24 -17.95 -1.65
C THR A 49 22.00 -17.60 -2.46
N TYR A 50 21.52 -16.37 -2.36
CA TYR A 50 20.42 -15.88 -3.20
C TYR A 50 20.81 -15.87 -4.68
N GLN A 51 19.97 -16.48 -5.52
CA GLN A 51 20.17 -16.61 -6.97
C GLN A 51 19.27 -15.68 -7.78
N GLY A 52 18.45 -14.85 -7.13
CA GLY A 52 17.51 -13.95 -7.79
C GLY A 52 16.05 -14.44 -7.74
N VAL A 53 15.18 -13.67 -8.40
CA VAL A 53 13.80 -14.06 -8.66
C VAL A 53 13.79 -15.10 -9.78
N ASN A 54 13.11 -16.22 -9.54
CA ASN A 54 13.00 -17.29 -10.52
C ASN A 54 11.78 -17.06 -11.43
N TRP A 55 10.61 -16.77 -10.83
CA TRP A 55 9.37 -16.44 -11.56
C TRP A 55 8.34 -15.74 -10.66
N GLN A 56 7.21 -15.36 -11.26
CA GLN A 56 6.02 -14.89 -10.55
C GLN A 56 4.97 -16.01 -10.49
N ALA A 57 4.46 -16.31 -9.31
CA ALA A 57 3.33 -17.23 -9.11
C ALA A 57 2.02 -16.42 -9.08
N PRO A 58 0.93 -16.89 -9.73
CA PRO A 58 -0.37 -16.25 -9.57
C PRO A 58 -0.88 -16.34 -8.13
N SER A 59 -1.76 -15.43 -7.75
CA SER A 59 -2.38 -15.44 -6.42
C SER A 59 -3.46 -16.51 -6.22
N SER A 60 -3.84 -17.20 -7.30
CA SER A 60 -4.76 -18.35 -7.32
C SER A 60 -4.42 -19.25 -8.50
N GLY A 61 -4.82 -20.53 -8.44
CA GLY A 61 -4.53 -21.50 -9.49
C GLY A 61 -4.38 -22.90 -8.94
N THR A 62 -3.62 -23.75 -9.63
CA THR A 62 -3.34 -25.11 -9.18
C THR A 62 -2.35 -25.07 -8.02
N ALA A 63 -2.69 -25.63 -6.86
CA ALA A 63 -1.79 -25.67 -5.71
C ALA A 63 -0.44 -26.33 -6.05
N VAL A 64 0.67 -25.73 -5.63
CA VAL A 64 2.00 -26.34 -5.66
C VAL A 64 2.39 -26.71 -4.23
N TYR A 65 2.64 -28.00 -4.02
CA TYR A 65 3.05 -28.59 -2.75
C TYR A 65 4.58 -28.72 -2.70
N ARG A 66 5.14 -28.54 -1.51
CA ARG A 66 6.55 -28.72 -1.21
C ARG A 66 6.71 -29.81 -0.13
N THR A 67 7.63 -30.74 -0.34
CA THR A 67 8.03 -31.73 0.67
C THR A 67 9.53 -31.66 0.90
N TYR A 68 9.95 -31.95 2.13
CA TYR A 68 11.32 -31.83 2.60
C TYR A 68 11.87 -33.21 3.00
N ASN A 69 13.05 -33.56 2.50
CA ASN A 69 13.76 -34.76 2.90
C ASN A 69 14.70 -34.46 4.09
N PRO A 70 14.42 -34.97 5.30
CA PRO A 70 15.28 -34.72 6.47
C PRO A 70 16.66 -35.37 6.37
N ASN A 71 16.84 -36.38 5.51
CA ASN A 71 18.11 -37.09 5.38
C ASN A 71 19.07 -36.41 4.39
N SER A 72 18.53 -35.82 3.32
CA SER A 72 19.34 -35.15 2.28
C SER A 72 19.28 -33.63 2.34
N GLY A 73 18.27 -33.03 2.98
CA GLY A 73 17.99 -31.59 2.94
C GLY A 73 17.19 -31.14 1.70
N GLU A 74 16.87 -32.06 0.79
CA GLU A 74 16.26 -31.76 -0.49
C GLU A 74 14.80 -31.33 -0.36
N HIS A 75 14.38 -30.46 -1.28
CA HIS A 75 12.99 -30.06 -1.43
C HIS A 75 12.44 -30.55 -2.76
N PHE A 76 11.20 -31.04 -2.73
CA PHE A 76 10.48 -31.54 -3.90
C PHE A 76 9.19 -30.77 -4.10
N PHE A 77 8.99 -30.24 -5.30
CA PHE A 77 7.87 -29.40 -5.68
C PHE A 77 7.00 -30.10 -6.72
N THR A 78 5.69 -30.11 -6.48
CA THR A 78 4.74 -30.76 -7.38
C THR A 78 3.34 -30.16 -7.26
N THR A 79 2.59 -30.16 -8.36
CA THR A 79 1.15 -29.88 -8.35
C THR A 79 0.31 -31.10 -7.96
N SER A 80 0.91 -32.28 -7.92
CA SER A 80 0.26 -33.53 -7.54
C SER A 80 0.35 -33.75 -6.04
N HIS A 81 -0.77 -33.56 -5.35
CA HIS A 81 -0.88 -33.92 -3.94
C HIS A 81 -0.53 -35.41 -3.69
N TYR A 82 -0.88 -36.28 -4.64
CA TYR A 82 -0.54 -37.72 -4.56
C TYR A 82 0.96 -37.96 -4.60
N GLU A 83 1.69 -37.27 -5.47
CA GLU A 83 3.14 -37.39 -5.59
C GLU A 83 3.84 -36.90 -4.31
N ALA A 84 3.38 -35.78 -3.74
CA ALA A 84 3.86 -35.27 -2.46
C ALA A 84 3.53 -36.20 -1.28
N ALA A 85 2.33 -36.80 -1.26
CA ALA A 85 1.97 -37.78 -0.23
C ALA A 85 2.82 -39.06 -0.35
N ALA A 86 3.20 -39.46 -1.56
CA ALA A 86 4.07 -40.60 -1.80
C ALA A 86 5.49 -40.37 -1.29
N THR A 87 6.07 -39.17 -1.46
CA THR A 87 7.38 -38.84 -0.87
C THR A 87 7.32 -38.84 0.66
N VAL A 88 6.24 -38.32 1.25
CA VAL A 88 6.03 -38.35 2.70
C VAL A 88 5.92 -39.78 3.22
N LYS A 89 5.20 -40.66 2.53
CA LYS A 89 5.14 -42.09 2.85
C LYS A 89 6.52 -42.76 2.77
N ALA A 90 7.41 -42.26 1.91
CA ALA A 90 8.79 -42.71 1.79
C ALA A 90 9.74 -42.06 2.83
N GLY A 91 9.22 -41.34 3.83
CA GLY A 91 9.98 -40.78 4.95
C GLY A 91 10.31 -39.29 4.83
N TRP A 92 9.79 -38.59 3.83
CA TRP A 92 9.88 -37.13 3.73
C TRP A 92 8.86 -36.46 4.64
N ARG A 93 8.97 -35.14 4.80
CA ARG A 93 8.05 -34.32 5.61
C ARG A 93 7.27 -33.38 4.72
N TRP A 94 6.01 -33.14 5.09
CA TRP A 94 5.26 -32.03 4.52
C TRP A 94 5.90 -30.72 4.93
N ASP A 95 6.04 -29.82 3.96
CA ASP A 95 6.33 -28.43 4.22
C ASP A 95 5.02 -27.63 4.28
N ASN A 96 5.06 -26.44 4.90
CA ASN A 96 3.89 -25.56 5.10
C ASN A 96 2.65 -26.30 5.65
N ASN A 97 2.86 -27.28 6.52
CA ASN A 97 1.82 -28.15 7.07
C ASN A 97 0.91 -28.79 6.01
N GLY A 98 1.47 -29.14 4.84
CA GLY A 98 0.75 -29.78 3.74
C GLY A 98 -0.11 -28.82 2.91
N LYS A 99 -0.05 -27.51 3.18
CA LYS A 99 -0.71 -26.49 2.37
C LYS A 99 0.19 -26.11 1.19
N SER A 100 -0.43 -25.53 0.16
CA SER A 100 0.30 -24.99 -1.00
C SER A 100 1.34 -23.95 -0.56
N VAL A 101 2.56 -24.04 -1.07
CA VAL A 101 3.59 -23.00 -0.88
C VAL A 101 3.39 -21.84 -1.85
N PHE A 102 2.79 -22.09 -3.01
CA PHE A 102 2.31 -21.07 -3.96
C PHE A 102 1.34 -21.74 -4.94
N TYR A 103 0.80 -20.97 -5.89
CA TYR A 103 -0.08 -21.49 -6.94
C TYR A 103 0.61 -21.51 -8.30
N SER A 104 0.22 -22.47 -9.12
CA SER A 104 0.59 -22.64 -10.52
C SER A 104 -0.48 -22.02 -11.42
N GLY A 105 -0.05 -21.31 -12.44
CA GLY A 105 -0.89 -20.70 -13.48
C GLY A 105 -0.09 -19.67 -14.29
N GLY A 106 -0.69 -19.11 -15.34
CA GLY A 106 0.03 -18.33 -16.35
C GLY A 106 0.41 -19.18 -17.56
N GLN A 107 1.29 -18.66 -18.42
CA GLN A 107 1.68 -19.29 -19.68
C GLN A 107 3.13 -19.80 -19.69
N GLU A 108 3.92 -19.51 -18.65
CA GLU A 108 5.33 -19.91 -18.61
C GLU A 108 5.51 -21.30 -18.00
N PRO A 109 6.05 -22.29 -18.72
CA PRO A 109 6.30 -23.61 -18.15
C PRO A 109 7.54 -23.59 -17.25
N VAL A 110 7.44 -24.18 -16.05
CA VAL A 110 8.60 -24.50 -15.20
C VAL A 110 8.89 -25.99 -15.31
N TYR A 111 10.07 -26.33 -15.83
CA TYR A 111 10.46 -27.70 -16.12
C TYR A 111 11.15 -28.34 -14.91
N ARG A 112 10.84 -29.61 -14.62
CA ARG A 112 11.53 -30.43 -13.63
C ARG A 112 12.51 -31.40 -14.29
N LEU A 113 13.70 -31.50 -13.72
CA LEU A 113 14.75 -32.42 -14.16
C LEU A 113 15.24 -33.26 -13.00
N TYR A 114 15.52 -34.53 -13.30
CA TYR A 114 15.99 -35.53 -12.35
C TYR A 114 17.36 -36.07 -12.75
N LYS A 115 18.23 -36.31 -11.77
CA LYS A 115 19.47 -37.06 -11.93
C LYS A 115 19.69 -37.88 -10.66
N SER A 116 20.01 -39.16 -10.81
CA SER A 116 20.21 -40.05 -9.66
C SER A 116 21.27 -39.49 -8.71
N GLY A 117 20.96 -39.50 -7.41
CA GLY A 117 21.82 -38.94 -6.36
C GLY A 117 21.96 -37.41 -6.38
N GLN A 118 21.07 -36.69 -7.08
CA GLN A 118 21.03 -35.23 -7.08
C GLN A 118 19.62 -34.70 -6.79
N PRO A 119 19.52 -33.50 -6.18
CA PRO A 119 18.24 -32.83 -5.99
C PRO A 119 17.56 -32.54 -7.33
N HIS A 120 16.23 -32.59 -7.35
CA HIS A 120 15.46 -32.16 -8.53
C HIS A 120 15.76 -30.70 -8.86
N ARG A 121 15.89 -30.40 -10.14
CA ARG A 121 16.06 -29.02 -10.63
C ARG A 121 14.78 -28.51 -11.25
N TYR A 122 14.48 -27.24 -11.02
CA TYR A 122 13.35 -26.54 -11.61
C TYR A 122 13.82 -25.27 -12.30
N THR A 123 13.44 -25.07 -13.55
CA THR A 123 13.80 -23.85 -14.30
C THR A 123 12.75 -23.57 -15.37
N PRO A 124 12.38 -22.29 -15.60
CA PRO A 124 11.64 -21.90 -16.81
C PRO A 124 12.55 -21.80 -18.04
N ASN A 125 13.87 -21.75 -17.86
CA ASN A 125 14.81 -21.51 -18.96
C ASN A 125 15.05 -22.78 -19.79
N ILE A 126 14.42 -22.84 -20.96
CA ILE A 126 14.54 -23.99 -21.88
C ILE A 126 15.99 -24.26 -22.35
N SER A 127 16.84 -23.24 -22.47
CA SER A 127 18.26 -23.40 -22.81
C SER A 127 19.01 -24.09 -21.67
N GLN A 128 18.67 -23.79 -20.42
CA GLN A 128 19.23 -24.44 -19.24
C GLN A 128 18.74 -25.89 -19.11
N VAL A 129 17.48 -26.17 -19.42
CA VAL A 129 16.93 -27.53 -19.52
C VAL A 129 17.73 -28.36 -20.53
N ASN A 130 17.99 -27.80 -21.72
CA ASN A 130 18.74 -28.51 -22.77
C ASN A 130 20.21 -28.73 -22.37
N SER A 131 20.84 -27.72 -21.75
CA SER A 131 22.21 -27.84 -21.24
C SER A 131 22.34 -28.95 -20.19
N TRP A 132 21.43 -29.00 -19.21
CA TRP A 132 21.43 -30.05 -18.19
C TRP A 132 21.09 -31.42 -18.77
N ALA A 133 20.16 -31.50 -19.72
CA ALA A 133 19.88 -32.77 -20.40
C ALA A 133 21.12 -33.34 -21.09
N ASN A 134 21.93 -32.49 -21.74
CA ASN A 134 23.22 -32.89 -22.32
C ASN A 134 24.25 -33.31 -21.27
N GLN A 135 24.07 -32.92 -20.00
CA GLN A 135 24.90 -33.32 -18.86
C GLN A 135 24.34 -34.55 -18.11
N GLY A 136 23.41 -35.28 -18.74
CA GLY A 136 22.84 -36.53 -18.23
C GLY A 136 21.66 -36.36 -17.27
N TRP A 137 21.01 -35.19 -17.23
CA TRP A 137 19.75 -35.02 -16.50
C TRP A 137 18.56 -35.53 -17.32
N LYS A 138 17.67 -36.29 -16.69
CA LYS A 138 16.41 -36.73 -17.29
C LYS A 138 15.38 -35.60 -17.19
N LYS A 139 14.80 -35.22 -18.33
CA LYS A 139 13.65 -34.30 -18.36
C LYS A 139 12.41 -35.04 -17.86
N GLU A 140 11.77 -34.52 -16.82
CA GLU A 140 10.52 -35.09 -16.29
C GLU A 140 9.28 -34.36 -16.83
N GLY A 141 9.48 -33.24 -17.52
CA GLY A 141 8.43 -32.44 -18.13
C GLY A 141 8.14 -31.17 -17.33
N ILE A 142 6.95 -30.62 -17.54
CA ILE A 142 6.49 -29.40 -16.88
C ILE A 142 5.97 -29.78 -15.50
N ALA A 143 6.54 -29.20 -14.45
CA ALA A 143 6.11 -29.42 -13.07
C ALA A 143 4.88 -28.58 -12.73
N PHE A 144 4.88 -27.34 -13.21
CA PHE A 144 3.84 -26.34 -13.03
C PHE A 144 4.03 -25.18 -14.02
N TYR A 145 3.03 -24.33 -14.11
CA TYR A 145 3.07 -23.09 -14.86
C TYR A 145 3.26 -21.89 -13.93
N ALA A 146 3.99 -20.90 -14.41
CA ALA A 146 4.23 -19.64 -13.77
C ALA A 146 3.82 -18.48 -14.71
N ILE A 147 3.86 -17.28 -14.17
CA ILE A 147 3.77 -16.04 -14.93
C ILE A 147 5.20 -15.65 -15.30
N TYR A 148 5.48 -15.53 -16.61
CA TYR A 148 6.78 -15.08 -17.10
C TYR A 148 7.11 -13.76 -16.41
N PRO A 149 8.28 -13.64 -15.75
CA PRO A 149 8.77 -12.32 -15.45
C PRO A 149 9.06 -11.71 -16.81
N ASN A 150 8.15 -10.87 -17.33
CA ASN A 150 8.62 -9.84 -18.24
C ASN A 150 9.89 -9.30 -17.58
N GLN A 151 11.03 -9.25 -18.27
CA GLN A 151 12.24 -8.61 -17.72
C GLN A 151 12.02 -7.10 -17.43
N ASN A 152 10.78 -6.63 -17.50
CA ASN A 152 10.24 -5.61 -16.61
C ASN A 152 10.40 -6.07 -15.16
N TRP A 153 11.60 -5.82 -14.64
CA TRP A 153 11.91 -5.60 -13.23
C TRP A 153 10.66 -5.63 -12.35
N SER A 154 10.52 -6.75 -11.63
CA SER A 154 9.42 -7.00 -10.72
C SER A 154 9.12 -5.72 -9.94
N PHE A 155 7.90 -5.23 -10.10
CA PHE A 155 7.39 -4.13 -9.32
C PHE A 155 7.52 -4.50 -7.85
N ASP A 156 8.46 -3.88 -7.14
CA ASP A 156 8.38 -3.84 -5.70
C ASP A 156 7.24 -2.86 -5.39
N THR A 157 6.05 -3.42 -5.15
CA THR A 157 4.96 -2.62 -4.60
C THR A 157 5.34 -2.35 -3.15
N MET A 158 5.99 -1.22 -2.91
CA MET A 158 6.26 -0.76 -1.55
C MET A 158 4.94 -0.54 -0.82
N TYR A 159 4.69 -1.39 0.18
CA TYR A 159 3.63 -1.15 1.16
C TYR A 159 4.20 -0.22 2.23
N TYR A 160 3.68 1.00 2.27
CA TYR A 160 4.06 1.97 3.28
C TYR A 160 3.28 1.72 4.57
N THR A 161 3.98 1.52 5.68
CA THR A 161 3.46 1.82 7.02
C THR A 161 4.13 3.09 7.49
N TYR A 162 3.33 4.16 7.67
CA TYR A 162 3.83 5.46 8.10
C TYR A 162 4.40 5.39 9.52
N SER A 163 5.64 5.82 9.69
CA SER A 163 6.27 6.00 11.00
C SER A 163 6.75 7.45 11.20
N ALA A 164 6.90 7.86 12.46
CA ALA A 164 7.14 9.23 12.89
C ALA A 164 8.61 9.68 12.84
N GLN A 165 9.57 8.80 12.51
CA GLN A 165 11.00 9.11 12.51
C GLN A 165 11.60 9.03 11.09
N LYS A 166 12.51 9.96 10.75
CA LYS A 166 13.21 9.99 9.44
C LYS A 166 13.91 8.66 9.12
N GLY A 167 14.34 7.90 10.13
CA GLY A 167 15.01 6.61 9.99
C GLY A 167 14.07 5.41 9.74
N ASP A 168 12.76 5.58 9.91
CA ASP A 168 11.78 4.49 9.72
C ASP A 168 11.20 4.45 8.29
N VAL A 169 11.58 5.43 7.46
CA VAL A 169 11.28 5.42 6.02
C VAL A 169 11.94 4.20 5.41
N HIS A 170 11.13 3.25 4.94
CA HIS A 170 11.64 2.03 4.31
C HIS A 170 12.43 2.40 3.06
N THR A 171 13.75 2.18 3.11
CA THR A 171 14.60 2.30 1.94
C THR A 171 14.26 1.14 0.99
N PRO A 172 14.10 1.38 -0.31
CA PRO A 172 13.97 0.29 -1.27
C PRO A 172 15.22 -0.59 -1.15
N GLN A 173 15.04 -1.89 -0.89
CA GLN A 173 16.16 -2.81 -0.85
C GLN A 173 16.50 -3.17 -2.31
N PHE A 174 17.54 -2.54 -2.87
CA PHE A 174 17.95 -2.80 -4.25
C PHE A 174 18.67 -4.15 -4.36
N ASP A 175 18.30 -4.97 -5.35
CA ASP A 175 18.82 -6.33 -5.60
C ASP A 175 20.36 -6.43 -5.81
N TYR A 176 21.05 -5.29 -5.96
CA TYR A 176 22.51 -5.20 -6.10
C TYR A 176 23.23 -5.04 -4.76
N LEU A 177 22.49 -5.04 -3.65
CA LEU A 177 22.99 -4.97 -2.29
C LEU A 177 22.89 -6.33 -1.63
N ASN A 178 23.95 -6.76 -0.97
CA ASN A 178 23.86 -7.89 -0.04
C ASN A 178 22.98 -7.52 1.17
N SER A 179 22.70 -8.49 2.05
CA SER A 179 21.90 -8.30 3.26
C SER A 179 22.44 -7.24 4.23
N ASN A 180 23.67 -6.76 4.01
CA ASN A 180 24.35 -5.76 4.83
C ASN A 180 24.45 -4.40 4.11
N GLY A 181 23.77 -4.22 2.96
CA GLY A 181 23.78 -2.97 2.21
C GLY A 181 25.06 -2.70 1.41
N GLN A 182 25.90 -3.72 1.17
CA GLN A 182 27.14 -3.59 0.41
C GLN A 182 26.94 -4.03 -1.04
N ALA A 183 27.61 -3.35 -1.99
CA ALA A 183 27.56 -3.66 -3.40
C ALA A 183 28.04 -5.10 -3.71
N ILE A 184 27.27 -5.84 -4.49
CA ILE A 184 27.62 -7.19 -4.95
C ILE A 184 28.57 -7.07 -6.16
N SER A 185 29.85 -7.44 -5.99
CA SER A 185 30.92 -7.27 -7.00
C SER A 185 31.13 -8.46 -7.95
N THR A 186 30.28 -9.49 -7.90
CA THR A 186 30.62 -10.80 -8.48
C THR A 186 30.20 -10.95 -9.94
N TYR A 187 31.05 -10.46 -10.85
CA TYR A 187 31.48 -11.22 -12.03
C TYR A 187 32.98 -10.99 -12.17
N GLN A 188 33.78 -11.96 -11.73
CA GLN A 188 35.24 -11.82 -11.76
C GLN A 188 35.73 -11.70 -13.21
N ASN A 189 36.62 -10.73 -13.45
CA ASN A 189 37.43 -10.49 -14.65
C ASN A 189 36.90 -9.54 -15.74
N ASN A 190 35.91 -8.67 -15.47
CA ASN A 190 35.50 -7.65 -16.46
C ASN A 190 35.38 -6.24 -15.83
N ASN A 191 36.44 -5.42 -15.96
CA ASN A 191 36.54 -4.08 -15.36
C ASN A 191 35.39 -3.13 -15.75
N THR A 192 34.82 -3.27 -16.94
CA THR A 192 33.65 -2.48 -17.38
C THR A 192 32.35 -2.89 -16.67
N TYR A 193 32.24 -4.13 -16.21
CA TYR A 193 31.09 -4.62 -15.45
C TYR A 193 31.13 -4.14 -13.98
N ALA A 194 32.32 -4.08 -13.39
CA ALA A 194 32.53 -3.51 -12.05
C ALA A 194 32.19 -2.01 -12.02
N SER A 195 32.70 -1.21 -12.96
CA SER A 195 32.38 0.23 -13.05
C SER A 195 30.89 0.49 -13.33
N TYR A 196 30.26 -0.35 -14.16
CA TYR A 196 28.81 -0.29 -14.40
C TYR A 196 28.00 -0.58 -13.13
N ASN A 197 28.32 -1.65 -12.41
CA ASN A 197 27.65 -1.99 -11.15
C ASN A 197 27.85 -0.91 -10.08
N ASN A 198 29.04 -0.30 -10.02
CA ASN A 198 29.33 0.78 -9.08
C ASN A 198 28.55 2.07 -9.41
N ALA A 199 28.41 2.40 -10.70
CA ALA A 199 27.58 3.52 -11.15
C ALA A 199 26.09 3.29 -10.84
N ILE A 200 25.58 2.06 -11.06
CA ILE A 200 24.20 1.67 -10.71
C ILE A 200 24.00 1.69 -9.19
N TYR A 201 24.97 1.22 -8.40
CA TYR A 201 24.93 1.27 -6.93
C TYR A 201 24.85 2.71 -6.42
N ASN A 202 25.77 3.58 -6.84
CA ASN A 202 25.77 4.99 -6.42
C ASN A 202 24.50 5.71 -6.86
N PHE A 203 24.00 5.39 -8.06
CA PHE A 203 22.72 5.90 -8.52
C PHE A 203 21.56 5.44 -7.65
N ASN A 204 21.49 4.15 -7.29
CA ASN A 204 20.45 3.61 -6.41
C ASN A 204 20.51 4.19 -4.99
N GLN A 205 21.70 4.45 -4.44
CA GLN A 205 21.85 5.11 -3.13
C GLN A 205 21.32 6.55 -3.16
N ASN A 206 21.67 7.31 -4.21
CA ASN A 206 21.13 8.66 -4.41
C ASN A 206 19.62 8.64 -4.62
N LEU A 207 19.11 7.65 -5.35
CA LEU A 207 17.68 7.42 -5.57
C LEU A 207 16.94 7.14 -4.26
N ALA A 208 17.48 6.26 -3.42
CA ALA A 208 16.93 5.93 -2.11
C ALA A 208 16.84 7.18 -1.22
N GLN A 209 17.90 7.98 -1.22
CA GLN A 209 17.97 9.21 -0.43
C GLN A 209 16.96 10.25 -0.92
N VAL A 210 16.87 10.48 -2.23
CA VAL A 210 15.89 11.39 -2.83
C VAL A 210 14.46 10.93 -2.57
N ALA A 211 14.19 9.62 -2.66
CA ALA A 211 12.89 9.06 -2.34
C ALA A 211 12.54 9.23 -0.85
N ALA A 212 13.49 9.00 0.04
CA ALA A 212 13.30 9.14 1.48
C ALA A 212 13.08 10.60 1.91
N ASP A 213 13.82 11.55 1.33
CA ASP A 213 13.64 12.97 1.63
C ASP A 213 12.30 13.50 1.07
N ALA A 214 11.88 13.05 -0.13
CA ALA A 214 10.58 13.38 -0.69
C ALA A 214 9.43 12.78 0.14
N ASP A 215 9.56 11.54 0.60
CA ASP A 215 8.56 10.87 1.44
C ASP A 215 8.43 11.53 2.81
N TYR A 216 9.56 11.86 3.45
CA TYR A 216 9.57 12.58 4.73
C TYR A 216 8.94 13.97 4.60
N ALA A 217 9.23 14.71 3.53
CA ALA A 217 8.61 16.01 3.26
C ALA A 217 7.08 15.87 3.06
N ASN A 218 6.63 14.85 2.32
CA ASN A 218 5.21 14.55 2.14
C ASN A 218 4.52 14.16 3.45
N TRP A 219 5.16 13.36 4.30
CA TRP A 219 4.65 13.02 5.62
C TRP A 219 4.51 14.26 6.51
N GLN A 220 5.53 15.13 6.56
CA GLN A 220 5.48 16.37 7.35
C GLN A 220 4.34 17.29 6.87
N ALA A 221 4.15 17.41 5.55
CA ALA A 221 3.04 18.17 4.98
C ALA A 221 1.67 17.58 5.38
N ARG A 222 1.54 16.24 5.38
CA ARG A 222 0.32 15.55 5.81
C ARG A 222 0.02 15.73 7.30
N GLN A 223 1.04 15.66 8.17
CA GLN A 223 0.84 15.91 9.60
C GLN A 223 0.33 17.33 9.85
N LYS A 224 0.93 18.34 9.18
CA LYS A 224 0.48 19.73 9.27
C LYS A 224 -0.96 19.90 8.76
N TRP A 225 -1.28 19.30 7.62
CA TRP A 225 -2.63 19.33 7.06
C TRP A 225 -3.66 18.67 7.98
N SER A 226 -3.35 17.48 8.52
CA SER A 226 -4.22 16.75 9.44
C SER A 226 -4.45 17.53 10.73
N GLN A 227 -3.42 18.19 11.26
CA GLN A 227 -3.55 19.04 12.44
C GLN A 227 -4.47 20.23 12.15
N GLN A 228 -4.25 20.94 11.04
CA GLN A 228 -5.10 22.06 10.61
C GLN A 228 -6.57 21.63 10.41
N LEU A 229 -6.81 20.43 9.88
CA LEU A 229 -8.15 19.91 9.69
C LEU A 229 -8.83 19.63 11.04
N ASN A 230 -8.11 18.99 11.98
CA ASN A 230 -8.61 18.74 13.34
C ASN A 230 -8.93 20.06 14.07
N ASP A 231 -8.05 21.05 13.98
CA ASP A 231 -8.26 22.36 14.60
C ASP A 231 -9.50 23.06 14.02
N LEU A 232 -9.71 22.98 12.70
CA LEU A 232 -10.91 23.50 12.05
C LEU A 232 -12.17 22.74 12.47
N GLU A 233 -12.11 21.41 12.64
CA GLU A 233 -13.22 20.58 13.10
C GLU A 233 -13.67 21.00 14.51
N VAL A 234 -12.72 21.17 15.43
CA VAL A 234 -12.98 21.63 16.81
C VAL A 234 -13.61 23.02 16.80
N ASN A 235 -13.04 23.96 16.04
CA ASN A 235 -13.56 25.33 15.94
C ASN A 235 -14.96 25.37 15.32
N LEU A 236 -15.23 24.52 14.32
CA LEU A 236 -16.55 24.42 13.69
C LEU A 236 -17.61 23.91 14.67
N ASN A 237 -17.28 22.88 15.46
CA ASN A 237 -18.17 22.36 16.49
C ASN A 237 -18.48 23.40 17.57
N GLN A 238 -17.47 24.17 17.99
CA GLN A 238 -17.67 25.27 18.94
C GLN A 238 -18.56 26.38 18.35
N ALA A 239 -18.32 26.78 17.10
CA ALA A 239 -19.14 27.78 16.42
C ALA A 239 -20.59 27.33 16.26
N GLN A 240 -20.82 26.05 15.93
CA GLN A 240 -22.16 25.47 15.83
C GLN A 240 -22.89 25.48 17.18
N ALA A 241 -22.18 25.22 18.29
CA ALA A 241 -22.76 25.32 19.62
C ALA A 241 -23.23 26.75 19.93
N THR A 242 -22.44 27.77 19.56
CA THR A 242 -22.82 29.18 19.72
C THR A 242 -24.04 29.55 18.87
N VAL A 243 -24.11 29.08 17.62
CA VAL A 243 -25.29 29.26 16.76
C VAL A 243 -26.54 28.64 17.41
N ASN A 244 -26.44 27.42 17.90
CA ASN A 244 -27.55 26.72 18.56
C ASN A 244 -28.03 27.48 19.80
N ALA A 245 -27.10 28.01 20.61
CA ALA A 245 -27.43 28.81 21.79
C ALA A 245 -28.14 30.12 21.42
N ALA A 246 -27.66 30.84 20.40
CA ALA A 246 -28.32 32.05 19.91
C ALA A 246 -29.73 31.75 19.37
N GLN A 247 -29.91 30.67 18.60
CA GLN A 247 -31.23 30.23 18.14
C GLN A 247 -32.19 29.90 19.29
N ALA A 248 -31.69 29.30 20.38
CA ALA A 248 -32.50 29.03 21.56
C ALA A 248 -32.95 30.33 22.25
N GLN A 249 -32.06 31.33 22.36
CA GLN A 249 -32.41 32.64 22.91
C GLN A 249 -33.43 33.39 22.04
N VAL A 250 -33.32 33.33 20.71
CA VAL A 250 -34.32 33.89 19.78
C VAL A 250 -35.70 33.30 20.07
N LYS A 251 -35.78 31.97 20.17
CA LYS A 251 -37.04 31.27 20.50
C LYS A 251 -37.60 31.69 21.85
N GLN A 252 -36.74 31.83 22.87
CA GLN A 252 -37.15 32.24 24.20
C GLN A 252 -37.76 33.65 24.19
N TYR A 253 -37.12 34.63 23.55
CA TYR A 253 -37.66 35.99 23.49
C TYR A 253 -38.95 36.06 22.66
N GLN A 254 -39.07 35.27 21.59
CA GLN A 254 -40.33 35.19 20.83
C GLN A 254 -41.49 34.67 21.69
N ILE A 255 -41.24 33.69 22.57
CA ILE A 255 -42.24 33.19 23.51
C ILE A 255 -42.64 34.29 24.51
N LEU A 256 -41.66 34.97 25.11
CA LEU A 256 -41.91 36.05 26.07
C LEU A 256 -42.70 37.21 25.45
N ILE A 257 -42.39 37.58 24.21
CA ILE A 257 -43.12 38.61 23.45
C ILE A 257 -44.58 38.21 23.24
N ASN A 258 -44.83 36.99 22.75
CA ASN A 258 -46.19 36.51 22.51
C ASN A 258 -47.03 36.44 23.81
N GLN A 259 -46.40 35.99 24.89
CA GLN A 259 -47.02 35.93 26.22
C GLN A 259 -47.37 37.34 26.71
N GLN A 260 -46.43 38.29 26.62
CA GLN A 260 -46.65 39.66 27.08
C GLN A 260 -47.73 40.39 26.25
N GLN A 261 -47.79 40.14 24.93
CA GLN A 261 -48.86 40.65 24.08
C GLN A 261 -50.25 40.11 24.49
N THR A 262 -50.31 38.85 24.95
CA THR A 262 -51.55 38.24 25.46
C THR A 262 -52.00 38.95 26.73
N TYR A 263 -51.10 39.16 27.70
CA TYR A 263 -51.42 39.88 28.94
C TYR A 263 -51.92 41.30 28.69
N ILE A 264 -51.24 42.07 27.83
CA ILE A 264 -51.70 43.41 27.44
C ILE A 264 -53.12 43.38 26.86
N SER A 265 -53.41 42.37 26.01
CA SER A 265 -54.73 42.23 25.38
C SER A 265 -55.82 41.85 26.39
N GLU A 266 -55.48 41.12 27.46
CA GLU A 266 -56.39 40.76 28.54
C GLU A 266 -56.65 41.97 29.45
N ASP A 267 -55.61 42.66 29.89
CA ASP A 267 -55.72 43.85 30.75
C ASP A 267 -56.51 44.98 30.07
N GLN A 268 -56.34 45.16 28.75
CA GLN A 268 -57.13 46.11 27.96
C GLN A 268 -58.64 45.78 27.96
N LYS A 269 -59.02 44.50 27.97
CA LYS A 269 -60.44 44.09 28.03
C LYS A 269 -61.05 44.37 29.39
N GLU A 270 -60.26 44.24 30.45
CA GLU A 270 -60.66 44.48 31.84
C GLU A 270 -60.54 45.96 32.26
N GLY A 271 -60.04 46.84 31.38
CA GLY A 271 -59.85 48.26 31.67
C GLY A 271 -58.71 48.58 32.64
N LEU A 272 -57.72 47.68 32.74
CA LEU A 272 -56.57 47.81 33.63
C LEU A 272 -55.43 48.62 32.98
N PRO A 273 -54.55 49.29 33.77
CA PRO A 273 -53.41 50.03 33.24
C PRO A 273 -52.35 49.10 32.62
N THR A 274 -51.87 49.39 31.40
CA THR A 274 -50.93 48.51 30.66
C THR A 274 -49.52 49.09 30.46
N LEU A 275 -49.21 50.26 31.02
CA LEU A 275 -47.97 50.98 30.71
C LEU A 275 -46.70 50.19 31.07
N GLN A 276 -46.73 49.47 32.19
CA GLN A 276 -45.61 48.64 32.65
C GLN A 276 -45.38 47.46 31.71
N ASP A 277 -46.46 46.75 31.34
CA ASP A 277 -46.41 45.62 30.40
C ASP A 277 -45.96 46.04 29.01
N GLN A 278 -46.36 47.23 28.55
CA GLN A 278 -45.91 47.80 27.28
C GLN A 278 -44.40 48.11 27.31
N THR A 279 -43.89 48.59 28.45
CA THR A 279 -42.46 48.85 28.64
C THR A 279 -41.66 47.54 28.65
N LEU A 280 -42.18 46.50 29.31
CA LEU A 280 -41.55 45.18 29.33
C LEU A 280 -41.55 44.51 27.94
N LEU A 281 -42.65 44.62 27.19
CA LEU A 281 -42.74 44.18 25.80
C LEU A 281 -41.69 44.87 24.92
N ASN A 282 -41.54 46.19 25.03
CA ASN A 282 -40.53 46.94 24.30
C ASN A 282 -39.11 46.45 24.65
N GLN A 283 -38.84 46.16 25.92
CA GLN A 283 -37.55 45.61 26.35
C GLN A 283 -37.28 44.22 25.76
N TYR A 284 -38.28 43.33 25.73
CA TYR A 284 -38.13 42.02 25.09
C TYR A 284 -37.89 42.12 23.60
N GLN A 285 -38.53 43.06 22.91
CA GLN A 285 -38.31 43.30 21.48
C GLN A 285 -36.87 43.78 21.20
N ILE A 286 -36.35 44.71 21.99
CA ILE A 286 -34.94 45.17 21.90
C ILE A 286 -33.97 44.00 22.13
N ASN A 287 -34.26 43.14 23.11
CA ASN A 287 -33.43 41.98 23.41
C ASN A 287 -33.49 40.95 22.26
N LEU A 288 -34.66 40.74 21.66
CA LEU A 288 -34.82 39.87 20.48
C LEU A 288 -33.99 40.39 19.30
N ASP A 289 -34.04 41.70 19.02
CA ASP A 289 -33.24 42.31 17.94
C ASP A 289 -31.74 42.13 18.18
N THR A 290 -31.30 42.32 19.43
CA THR A 290 -29.91 42.10 19.85
C THR A 290 -29.47 40.65 19.63
N VAL A 291 -30.29 39.67 20.04
CA VAL A 291 -29.98 38.25 19.86
C VAL A 291 -30.01 37.85 18.38
N ASN A 292 -30.94 38.38 17.58
CA ASN A 292 -30.99 38.14 16.13
C ASN A 292 -29.73 38.67 15.42
N HIS A 293 -29.23 39.83 15.85
CA HIS A 293 -27.95 40.35 15.36
C HIS A 293 -26.80 39.40 15.71
N ASN A 294 -26.72 38.92 16.95
CA ASN A 294 -25.72 37.94 17.38
C ASN A 294 -25.83 36.60 16.62
N LEU A 295 -27.05 36.12 16.37
CA LEU A 295 -27.28 34.92 15.56
C LEU A 295 -26.72 35.10 14.14
N THR A 296 -26.95 36.25 13.53
CA THR A 296 -26.43 36.55 12.19
C THR A 296 -24.89 36.53 12.18
N GLN A 297 -24.25 37.15 13.17
CA GLN A 297 -22.79 37.16 13.27
C GLN A 297 -22.21 35.75 13.48
N THR A 298 -22.77 34.99 14.42
CA THR A 298 -22.30 33.63 14.75
C THR A 298 -22.49 32.66 13.57
N GLN A 299 -23.59 32.79 12.83
CA GLN A 299 -23.82 32.02 11.60
C GLN A 299 -22.80 32.37 10.51
N ALA A 300 -22.43 33.65 10.37
CA ALA A 300 -21.38 34.07 9.44
C ALA A 300 -20.01 33.47 9.84
N THR A 301 -19.68 33.44 11.13
CA THR A 301 -18.46 32.78 11.64
C THR A 301 -18.44 31.29 11.31
N TYR A 302 -19.55 30.58 11.58
CA TYR A 302 -19.67 29.15 11.25
C TYR A 302 -19.47 28.89 9.74
N ASN A 303 -20.13 29.66 8.89
CA ASN A 303 -20.02 29.52 7.44
C ASN A 303 -18.59 29.80 6.93
N ALA A 304 -17.90 30.79 7.51
CA ALA A 304 -16.51 31.08 7.18
C ALA A 304 -15.56 29.94 7.56
N LEU A 305 -15.76 29.31 8.73
CA LEU A 305 -15.00 28.13 9.15
C LEU A 305 -15.27 26.92 8.25
N LEU A 306 -16.53 26.69 7.89
CA LEU A 306 -16.92 25.62 6.97
C LEU A 306 -16.27 25.81 5.58
N ALA A 307 -16.23 27.03 5.06
CA ALA A 307 -15.56 27.34 3.80
C ALA A 307 -14.05 27.07 3.88
N LYS A 308 -13.39 27.45 4.99
CA LYS A 308 -11.97 27.14 5.22
C LYS A 308 -11.71 25.64 5.26
N LYS A 309 -12.55 24.88 5.97
CA LYS A 309 -12.48 23.41 6.04
C LYS A 309 -12.60 22.79 4.65
N ASN A 310 -13.60 23.20 3.87
CA ASN A 310 -13.82 22.67 2.52
C ASN A 310 -12.65 23.01 1.56
N SER A 311 -12.10 24.22 1.66
CA SER A 311 -10.91 24.62 0.89
C SER A 311 -9.68 23.80 1.25
N LEU A 312 -9.47 23.55 2.55
CA LEU A 312 -8.37 22.72 3.05
C LEU A 312 -8.51 21.26 2.58
N ILE A 313 -9.73 20.71 2.56
CA ILE A 313 -10.01 19.37 2.02
C ILE A 313 -9.75 19.32 0.51
N ALA A 314 -10.19 20.34 -0.24
CA ALA A 314 -10.03 20.39 -1.69
C ALA A 314 -8.56 20.48 -2.14
N THR A 315 -7.70 21.05 -1.29
CA THR A 315 -6.26 21.23 -1.57
C THR A 315 -5.36 20.20 -0.87
N GLY A 316 -5.94 19.38 0.02
CA GLY A 316 -5.23 18.37 0.82
C GLY A 316 -4.84 17.12 0.05
N THR A 317 -4.20 16.15 0.70
CA THR A 317 -3.96 14.81 0.12
C THR A 317 -3.97 13.76 1.23
N ASP A 318 -4.81 12.73 1.11
CA ASP A 318 -5.00 11.66 2.09
C ASP A 318 -3.78 10.73 2.18
N TYR A 319 -3.20 10.40 1.01
CA TYR A 319 -1.90 9.74 0.89
C TYR A 319 -1.25 10.06 -0.46
N VAL A 320 0.08 10.07 -0.49
CA VAL A 320 0.90 10.09 -1.70
C VAL A 320 1.57 8.73 -1.84
N LYS A 321 1.33 8.03 -2.94
CA LYS A 321 2.05 6.79 -3.30
C LYS A 321 3.03 7.14 -4.41
N LEU A 322 4.31 7.00 -4.09
CA LEU A 322 5.39 7.07 -5.06
C LEU A 322 5.61 5.67 -5.62
N SER A 323 5.84 5.59 -6.92
CA SER A 323 6.23 4.38 -7.63
C SER A 323 7.21 4.78 -8.73
N TYR A 324 8.00 3.84 -9.21
CA TYR A 324 8.87 4.09 -10.35
C TYR A 324 8.80 2.91 -11.31
N ASN A 325 9.02 3.19 -12.59
CA ASN A 325 9.26 2.18 -13.60
C ASN A 325 10.57 2.50 -14.30
N ILE A 326 11.35 1.47 -14.54
CA ILE A 326 12.61 1.60 -15.26
C ILE A 326 12.38 1.03 -16.67
N THR A 327 12.92 1.68 -17.69
CA THR A 327 12.91 1.23 -19.08
C THR A 327 14.34 1.22 -19.62
N ARG A 328 14.64 0.34 -20.58
CA ARG A 328 15.94 0.30 -21.28
C ARG A 328 15.74 0.65 -22.75
N SER A 329 16.71 1.33 -23.34
CA SER A 329 16.78 1.45 -24.81
C SER A 329 17.05 0.10 -25.45
N VAL A 330 16.62 -0.06 -26.69
CA VAL A 330 16.75 -1.31 -27.49
C VAL A 330 18.21 -1.78 -27.58
N ASP A 331 19.17 -0.85 -27.57
CA ASP A 331 20.61 -1.12 -27.63
C ASP A 331 21.26 -1.37 -26.25
N ASN A 332 20.48 -1.37 -25.17
CA ASN A 332 20.92 -1.50 -23.78
C ASN A 332 21.94 -0.44 -23.31
N LYS A 333 22.11 0.66 -24.06
CA LYS A 333 23.05 1.74 -23.71
C LYS A 333 22.40 2.83 -22.85
N LYS A 334 21.07 2.88 -22.77
CA LYS A 334 20.34 3.85 -21.95
C LYS A 334 19.38 3.13 -21.00
N VAL A 335 19.38 3.60 -19.76
CA VAL A 335 18.39 3.24 -18.74
C VAL A 335 17.63 4.50 -18.40
N THR A 336 16.31 4.47 -18.56
CA THR A 336 15.42 5.59 -18.23
C THR A 336 14.57 5.20 -17.04
N ILE A 337 14.50 6.05 -16.03
CA ILE A 337 13.66 5.83 -14.86
C ILE A 337 12.54 6.87 -14.87
N HIS A 338 11.31 6.36 -14.81
CA HIS A 338 10.09 7.14 -14.78
C HIS A 338 9.54 7.06 -13.35
N PHE A 339 9.36 8.19 -12.71
CA PHE A 339 8.76 8.24 -11.39
C PHE A 339 7.29 8.62 -11.53
N ASN A 340 6.43 7.89 -10.83
CA ASN A 340 4.99 8.06 -10.83
C ASN A 340 4.53 8.42 -9.42
N GLN A 341 3.85 9.56 -9.29
CA GLN A 341 3.21 9.97 -8.06
C GLN A 341 1.70 9.76 -8.21
N SER A 342 1.10 9.06 -7.26
CA SER A 342 -0.35 8.92 -7.17
C SER A 342 -0.82 9.55 -5.87
N ASN A 343 -1.79 10.45 -5.99
CA ASN A 343 -2.37 11.16 -4.86
C ASN A 343 -3.77 10.61 -4.62
N LYS A 344 -4.12 10.32 -3.36
CA LYS A 344 -5.51 10.05 -2.99
C LYS A 344 -6.10 11.26 -2.29
N LEU A 345 -7.27 11.70 -2.76
CA LEU A 345 -8.05 12.80 -2.22
C LEU A 345 -9.48 12.31 -1.95
N ALA A 346 -9.92 12.37 -0.69
CA ALA A 346 -11.28 12.00 -0.29
C ALA A 346 -11.75 10.66 -0.88
N GLY A 347 -10.88 9.64 -0.86
CA GLY A 347 -11.21 8.32 -1.43
C GLY A 347 -10.92 8.13 -2.93
N LYS A 348 -10.70 9.20 -3.71
CA LYS A 348 -10.44 9.14 -5.16
C LYS A 348 -8.95 9.20 -5.47
N ILE A 349 -8.47 8.33 -6.36
CA ILE A 349 -7.06 8.27 -6.77
C ILE A 349 -6.87 9.09 -8.05
N THR A 350 -5.92 10.03 -8.03
CA THR A 350 -5.44 10.73 -9.23
C THR A 350 -3.99 10.38 -9.48
N ASN A 351 -3.68 9.93 -10.69
CA ASN A 351 -2.33 9.61 -11.11
C ASN A 351 -1.73 10.84 -11.78
N LYS A 352 -0.60 11.33 -11.27
CA LYS A 352 0.18 12.39 -11.93
C LYS A 352 1.57 11.84 -12.23
N PRO A 353 1.96 11.71 -13.52
CA PRO A 353 3.35 11.39 -13.83
C PRO A 353 4.23 12.48 -13.20
N SER A 354 5.26 12.09 -12.47
CA SER A 354 6.17 13.10 -11.92
C SER A 354 7.13 13.55 -13.02
N ASN A 355 7.53 14.82 -12.98
CA ASN A 355 8.43 15.40 -13.99
C ASN A 355 9.90 14.95 -13.82
N LEU A 356 10.18 14.06 -12.87
CA LEU A 356 11.51 13.51 -12.65
C LEU A 356 11.71 12.37 -13.64
N THR A 357 12.46 12.63 -14.71
CA THR A 357 13.00 11.60 -15.60
C THR A 357 14.52 11.68 -15.51
N SER A 358 15.16 10.60 -15.07
CA SER A 358 16.61 10.48 -15.08
C SER A 358 17.02 9.47 -16.15
N VAL A 359 17.88 9.89 -17.06
CA VAL A 359 18.44 9.06 -18.13
C VAL A 359 19.90 8.81 -17.82
N LEU A 360 20.27 7.54 -17.65
CA LEU A 360 21.65 7.11 -17.52
C LEU A 360 22.11 6.54 -18.86
N SER A 361 23.15 7.11 -19.46
CA SER A 361 23.80 6.60 -20.66
C SER A 361 25.11 5.89 -20.31
N ARG A 362 25.39 4.80 -21.01
CA ARG A 362 26.65 4.06 -20.95
C ARG A 362 27.75 4.74 -21.75
#